data_AF-A0A409YEL4-F1
#
_entry.id   AF-A0A409YEL4-F1
#
_cell.length_a   1.000
_cell.length_b   1.000
_cell.length_c   1.000
_cell.angle_alpha   90.00
_cell.angle_beta   90.00
_cell.angle_gamma   90.00
#
_symmetry.space_group_name_H-M   'P 1'
#
loop_
_entity.id
_entity.type
_entity.pdbx_description
1 polymer ?
#
loop_
_entity_poly.entity_id
_entity_poly.type
_entity_poly.pdbx_seq_one_letter_code
_entity_poly.pdbx_strand_id
1 'polypeptide(L)'
;MPVNILEANIPTILIEGQQVPVLHPHLPSEFGHLAPEVQRRAIRGLESLLEELRGDGSMAHLHRLRLIDDDEATSPFSDQEKAAYKHTAIDSCCWQLAQFLRYSTPTRIAEAVPHLTYVVQQKIQHAPDHAAVDVIPLYYLGVALARNGDDQRAIERLRDAMDKQRLPDAEFHPLNMMWAQAHLAWLYRKAGRITDAESQENSVCRWILTHPYAFPRSTLLSGLTDEEVPELGAHIVDNPQVARFLENTLELGGGMSIHFG
;
A
#
# COMPACT_ATOMS: atom_id res chain seq x y z
N MET A 1 7.05 14.30 -12.06
CA MET A 1 6.20 14.70 -13.19
C MET A 1 5.16 13.61 -13.42
N PRO A 2 3.88 13.93 -13.69
CA PRO A 2 2.90 12.90 -13.97
C PRO A 2 3.11 12.38 -15.39
N VAL A 3 3.69 11.20 -15.50
CA VAL A 3 3.69 10.38 -16.72
C VAL A 3 2.25 10.28 -17.23
N ASN A 4 1.99 10.49 -18.52
CA ASN A 4 0.68 10.21 -19.10
C ASN A 4 0.50 8.69 -19.27
N ILE A 5 0.34 7.99 -18.14
CA ILE A 5 0.29 6.53 -18.05
C ILE A 5 -0.90 5.95 -18.81
N LEU A 6 -1.92 6.76 -19.11
CA LEU A 6 -3.12 6.33 -19.83
C LEU A 6 -2.84 5.95 -21.28
N GLU A 7 -1.78 6.49 -21.87
CA GLU A 7 -1.35 6.19 -23.24
C GLU A 7 -0.08 5.34 -23.30
N ALA A 8 0.35 4.82 -22.15
CA ALA A 8 1.59 4.07 -22.03
C ALA A 8 1.59 2.81 -22.89
N ASN A 9 2.67 2.59 -23.65
CA ASN A 9 2.87 1.38 -24.43
C ASN A 9 3.50 0.29 -23.55
N ILE A 10 2.78 -0.08 -22.50
CA ILE A 10 3.18 -1.03 -21.46
C ILE A 10 2.16 -2.18 -21.39
N PRO A 11 2.45 -3.27 -20.67
CA PRO A 11 1.49 -4.35 -20.49
C PRO A 11 0.12 -3.84 -20.02
N THR A 12 -0.95 -4.41 -20.58
CA THR A 12 -2.34 -4.08 -20.23
C THR A 12 -3.06 -5.30 -19.69
N ILE A 13 -4.12 -5.05 -18.93
CA ILE A 13 -5.10 -6.07 -18.53
C ILE A 13 -6.49 -5.69 -19.03
N LEU A 14 -7.36 -6.68 -19.18
CA LEU A 14 -8.74 -6.48 -19.59
C LEU A 14 -9.63 -6.35 -18.35
N ILE A 15 -10.30 -5.22 -18.21
CA ILE A 15 -11.29 -4.95 -17.16
C ILE A 15 -12.58 -4.52 -17.88
N GLU A 16 -13.66 -5.28 -17.69
CA GLU A 16 -14.97 -4.97 -18.29
C GLU A 16 -14.94 -4.72 -19.82
N GLY A 17 -14.01 -5.38 -20.53
CA GLY A 17 -13.85 -5.21 -21.98
C GLY A 17 -12.93 -4.05 -22.40
N GLN A 18 -12.44 -3.24 -21.46
CA GLN A 18 -11.47 -2.18 -21.71
C GLN A 18 -10.04 -2.64 -21.39
N GLN A 19 -9.08 -2.29 -22.25
CA GLN A 19 -7.66 -2.47 -21.95
C GLN A 19 -7.18 -1.35 -21.02
N VAL A 20 -6.61 -1.74 -19.88
CA VAL A 20 -6.11 -0.84 -18.86
C VAL A 20 -4.62 -1.10 -18.65
N PRO A 21 -3.74 -0.09 -18.78
CA PRO A 21 -2.31 -0.23 -18.49
C PRO A 21 -2.04 -0.68 -17.05
N VAL A 22 -1.05 -1.55 -16.83
CA VAL A 22 -0.77 -2.09 -15.48
C VAL A 22 -0.27 -1.03 -14.48
N LEU A 23 0.24 0.10 -14.96
CA LEU A 23 0.63 1.26 -14.12
C LEU A 23 -0.48 2.29 -13.92
N HIS A 24 -1.71 2.01 -14.38
CA HIS A 24 -2.80 2.97 -14.29
C HIS A 24 -3.08 3.37 -12.82
N PRO A 25 -3.15 4.67 -12.50
CA PRO A 25 -3.15 5.16 -11.11
C PRO A 25 -4.38 4.75 -10.29
N HIS A 26 -5.51 4.50 -10.96
CA HIS A 26 -6.73 4.01 -10.30
C HIS A 26 -6.82 2.49 -10.21
N LEU A 27 -5.90 1.75 -10.84
CA LEU A 27 -5.97 0.30 -10.81
C LEU A 27 -5.79 -0.33 -9.40
N PRO A 28 -4.99 0.24 -8.46
CA PRO A 28 -4.91 -0.28 -7.10
C PRO A 28 -6.25 -0.34 -6.36
N SER A 29 -7.16 0.62 -6.55
CA SER A 29 -8.43 0.66 -5.82
C SER A 29 -9.36 -0.47 -6.22
N GLU A 30 -9.31 -0.87 -7.50
CA GLU A 30 -10.15 -1.93 -8.05
C GLU A 30 -9.50 -3.31 -7.94
N PHE A 31 -8.20 -3.38 -7.66
CA PHE A 31 -7.41 -4.61 -7.83
C PHE A 31 -7.94 -5.79 -7.00
N GLY A 32 -8.36 -5.52 -5.77
CA GLY A 32 -8.91 -6.53 -4.86
C GLY A 32 -10.25 -7.12 -5.32
N HIS A 33 -10.96 -6.45 -6.23
CA HIS A 33 -12.23 -6.91 -6.79
C HIS A 33 -12.05 -7.67 -8.11
N LEU A 34 -10.86 -7.67 -8.69
CA LEU A 34 -10.57 -8.40 -9.91
C LEU A 34 -10.48 -9.91 -9.66
N ALA A 35 -10.85 -10.70 -10.67
CA ALA A 35 -10.67 -12.14 -10.60
C ALA A 35 -9.18 -12.51 -10.39
N PRO A 36 -8.84 -13.55 -9.60
CA PRO A 36 -7.45 -13.93 -9.32
C PRO A 36 -6.60 -14.19 -10.58
N GLU A 37 -7.21 -14.70 -11.65
CA GLU A 37 -6.61 -14.84 -12.98
C GLU A 37 -6.11 -13.50 -13.55
N VAL A 38 -6.91 -12.43 -13.41
CA VAL A 38 -6.58 -11.08 -13.87
C VAL A 38 -5.49 -10.48 -12.97
N GLN A 39 -5.61 -10.63 -11.65
CA GLN A 39 -4.58 -10.18 -10.70
C GLN A 39 -3.20 -10.77 -11.01
N ARG A 40 -3.12 -12.09 -11.23
CA ARG A 40 -1.86 -12.77 -11.58
C ARG A 40 -1.26 -12.26 -12.88
N ARG A 41 -2.08 -11.99 -13.90
CA ARG A 41 -1.60 -11.42 -15.17
C ARG A 41 -1.07 -10.00 -15.00
N ALA A 42 -1.77 -9.16 -14.23
CA ALA A 42 -1.33 -7.80 -13.94
C ALA A 42 0.02 -7.78 -13.23
N ILE A 43 0.18 -8.61 -12.19
CA ILE A 43 1.43 -8.76 -11.43
C ILE A 43 2.57 -9.18 -12.35
N ARG A 44 2.40 -10.25 -13.15
CA ARG A 44 3.44 -10.71 -14.08
C ARG A 44 3.79 -9.68 -15.14
N GLY A 45 2.80 -8.96 -15.66
CA GLY A 45 3.03 -7.88 -16.62
C GLY A 45 3.87 -6.77 -16.01
N LEU A 46 3.57 -6.38 -14.77
CA LEU A 46 4.32 -5.35 -14.06
C LEU A 46 5.72 -5.82 -13.64
N GLU A 47 5.89 -7.08 -13.24
CA GLU A 47 7.21 -7.70 -12.99
C GLU A 47 8.07 -7.68 -14.25
N SER A 48 7.49 -8.06 -15.41
CA SER A 48 8.21 -8.06 -16.70
C SER A 48 8.62 -6.64 -17.11
N LEU A 49 7.73 -5.66 -16.94
CA LEU A 49 8.05 -4.25 -17.20
C LEU A 49 9.18 -3.75 -16.27
N LEU A 50 9.14 -4.10 -14.99
CA LEU A 50 10.17 -3.74 -14.03
C LEU A 50 11.53 -4.35 -14.39
N GLU A 51 11.57 -5.60 -14.87
CA GLU A 51 12.79 -6.23 -15.37
C GLU A 51 13.31 -5.55 -16.63
N GLU A 52 12.43 -5.21 -17.57
CA GLU A 52 12.79 -4.46 -18.78
C GLU A 52 13.43 -3.11 -18.42
N LEU A 53 12.80 -2.32 -17.54
CA LEU A 53 13.30 -1.03 -17.07
C LEU A 53 14.64 -1.12 -16.34
N ARG A 54 14.89 -2.22 -15.62
CA ARG A 54 16.18 -2.46 -14.97
C ARG A 54 17.27 -2.70 -16.00
N GLY A 55 16.97 -3.49 -17.04
CA GLY A 55 17.89 -3.82 -18.14
C GLY A 55 18.19 -2.65 -19.06
N ASP A 56 17.16 -1.93 -19.52
CA ASP A 56 17.27 -0.71 -20.31
C ASP A 56 16.40 0.36 -19.65
N GLY A 57 17.01 1.47 -19.25
CA GLY A 57 16.27 2.63 -18.74
C GLY A 57 16.69 3.91 -19.44
N SER A 58 17.14 3.78 -20.69
CA SER A 58 17.52 4.93 -21.52
C SER A 58 16.30 5.80 -21.84
N MET A 59 16.52 7.09 -22.09
CA MET A 59 15.44 8.01 -22.48
C MET A 59 14.68 7.51 -23.72
N ALA A 60 15.39 6.97 -24.73
CA ALA A 60 14.76 6.40 -25.92
C ALA A 60 13.85 5.20 -25.58
N HIS A 61 14.23 4.39 -24.60
CA HIS A 61 13.41 3.27 -24.14
C HIS A 61 12.18 3.73 -23.36
N LEU A 62 12.36 4.64 -22.40
CA LEU A 62 11.26 5.23 -21.63
C LEU A 62 10.23 5.91 -22.55
N HIS A 63 10.72 6.61 -23.58
CA HIS A 63 9.89 7.24 -24.61
C HIS A 63 9.11 6.23 -25.45
N ARG A 64 9.76 5.14 -25.88
CA ARG A 64 9.10 4.02 -26.59
C ARG A 64 7.97 3.38 -25.75
N LEU A 65 8.14 3.33 -24.44
CA LEU A 65 7.10 2.88 -23.49
C LEU A 65 6.07 3.97 -23.17
N ARG A 66 6.28 5.20 -23.67
CA ARG A 66 5.49 6.40 -23.37
C ARG A 66 5.41 6.69 -21.87
N LEU A 67 6.50 6.43 -21.16
CA LEU A 67 6.70 6.83 -19.78
C LEU A 67 7.24 8.25 -19.64
N ILE A 68 7.68 8.84 -20.74
CA ILE A 68 8.10 10.23 -20.91
C ILE A 68 7.58 10.75 -22.25
N ASP A 69 7.45 12.06 -22.39
CA ASP A 69 6.99 12.69 -23.64
C ASP A 69 8.13 12.95 -24.66
N ASP A 70 7.77 13.46 -25.84
CA ASP A 70 8.71 13.78 -26.93
C ASP A 70 9.74 14.87 -26.51
N ASP A 71 9.31 15.83 -25.70
CA ASP A 71 10.14 16.95 -25.25
C ASP A 71 11.19 16.44 -24.25
N GLU A 72 10.78 15.61 -23.29
CA GLU A 72 11.66 14.95 -22.33
C GLU A 72 12.66 14.01 -23.01
N ALA A 73 12.23 13.29 -24.06
CA ALA A 73 13.09 12.34 -24.79
C ALA A 73 14.22 13.02 -25.58
N THR A 74 13.99 14.25 -26.05
CA THR A 74 14.93 15.02 -26.89
C THR A 74 15.72 16.07 -26.11
N SER A 75 15.32 16.32 -24.86
CA SER A 75 15.96 17.31 -23.98
C SER A 75 17.42 16.96 -23.66
N PRO A 76 18.32 17.97 -23.62
CA PRO A 76 19.75 17.77 -23.35
C PRO A 76 20.04 17.59 -21.85
N PHE A 77 19.37 16.64 -21.20
CA PHE A 77 19.58 16.32 -19.79
C PHE A 77 20.98 15.77 -19.51
N SER A 78 21.50 16.10 -18.33
CA SER A 78 22.68 15.46 -17.74
C SER A 78 22.44 13.98 -17.47
N ASP A 79 23.52 13.22 -17.27
CA ASP A 79 23.41 11.79 -16.94
C ASP A 79 22.69 11.56 -15.60
N GLN A 80 22.83 12.51 -14.66
CA GLN A 80 22.12 12.47 -13.37
C GLN A 80 20.61 12.65 -13.55
N GLU A 81 20.19 13.60 -14.39
CA GLU A 81 18.77 13.82 -14.69
C GLU A 81 18.16 12.62 -15.43
N LYS A 82 18.87 12.06 -16.42
CA LYS A 82 18.44 10.83 -17.11
C LYS A 82 18.31 9.64 -16.15
N ALA A 83 19.24 9.49 -15.21
CA ALA A 83 19.15 8.46 -14.19
C ALA A 83 17.91 8.67 -13.29
N ALA A 84 17.55 9.93 -12.98
CA ALA A 84 16.36 10.24 -12.20
C ALA A 84 15.07 9.76 -12.90
N TYR A 85 14.92 9.93 -14.23
CA TYR A 85 13.77 9.39 -14.97
C TYR A 85 13.66 7.87 -14.85
N LYS A 86 14.78 7.16 -15.03
CA LYS A 86 14.83 5.71 -14.83
C LYS A 86 14.40 5.34 -13.41
N HIS A 87 14.91 6.04 -12.39
CA HIS A 87 14.55 5.80 -11.01
C HIS A 87 13.06 6.05 -10.74
N THR A 88 12.48 7.12 -11.27
CA THR A 88 11.04 7.41 -11.15
C THR A 88 10.17 6.32 -11.79
N ALA A 89 10.55 5.82 -12.98
CA ALA A 89 9.81 4.72 -13.63
C ALA A 89 9.87 3.42 -12.80
N ILE A 90 11.06 3.07 -12.29
CA ILE A 90 11.25 1.89 -11.43
C ILE A 90 10.51 2.05 -10.09
N ASP A 91 10.56 3.23 -9.48
CA ASP A 91 9.85 3.53 -8.23
C ASP A 91 8.33 3.36 -8.38
N SER A 92 7.78 3.90 -9.48
CA SER A 92 6.37 3.75 -9.82
C SER A 92 5.96 2.28 -9.97
N CYS A 93 6.81 1.47 -10.64
CA CYS A 93 6.57 0.04 -10.78
C CYS A 93 6.64 -0.71 -9.45
N CYS A 94 7.67 -0.43 -8.63
CA CYS A 94 7.83 -1.06 -7.32
C CYS A 94 6.66 -0.73 -6.39
N TRP A 95 6.20 0.52 -6.40
CA TRP A 95 5.08 0.97 -5.58
C TRP A 95 3.77 0.30 -6.02
N GLN A 96 3.45 0.36 -7.30
CA GLN A 96 2.25 -0.27 -7.87
C GLN A 96 2.25 -1.79 -7.63
N LEU A 97 3.41 -2.45 -7.79
CA LEU A 97 3.54 -3.88 -7.57
C LEU A 97 3.31 -4.24 -6.09
N ALA A 98 3.81 -3.44 -5.15
CA ALA A 98 3.53 -3.63 -3.74
C ALA A 98 2.02 -3.52 -3.41
N GLN A 99 1.31 -2.60 -4.06
CA GLN A 99 -0.14 -2.48 -3.94
C GLN A 99 -0.86 -3.71 -4.51
N PHE A 100 -0.47 -4.19 -5.68
CA PHE A 100 -1.04 -5.42 -6.25
C PHE A 100 -0.80 -6.63 -5.37
N LEU A 101 0.40 -6.78 -4.83
CA LEU A 101 0.72 -7.86 -3.91
C LEU A 101 -0.11 -7.77 -2.63
N ARG A 102 -0.32 -6.56 -2.07
CA ARG A 102 -1.21 -6.35 -0.93
C ARG A 102 -2.64 -6.80 -1.23
N TYR A 103 -3.23 -6.30 -2.31
CA TYR A 103 -4.64 -6.47 -2.63
C TYR A 103 -4.95 -7.76 -3.41
N SER A 104 -3.95 -8.59 -3.69
CA SER A 104 -4.16 -9.92 -4.27
C SER A 104 -4.93 -10.84 -3.31
N THR A 105 -5.61 -11.84 -3.87
CA THR A 105 -6.35 -12.84 -3.08
C THR A 105 -5.81 -14.25 -3.37
N PRO A 106 -5.18 -14.93 -2.39
CA PRO A 106 -4.79 -14.43 -1.07
C PRO A 106 -3.72 -13.34 -1.14
N THR A 107 -3.53 -12.59 -0.05
CA THR A 107 -2.54 -11.50 -0.03
C THR A 107 -1.12 -12.03 -0.17
N ARG A 108 -0.33 -11.39 -1.03
CA ARG A 108 1.08 -11.71 -1.32
C ARG A 108 2.04 -10.63 -0.80
N ILE A 109 1.62 -9.83 0.18
CA ILE A 109 2.37 -8.67 0.67
C ILE A 109 3.79 -9.01 1.16
N ALA A 110 4.04 -10.23 1.64
CA ALA A 110 5.38 -10.70 2.02
C ALA A 110 6.39 -10.61 0.85
N GLU A 111 5.94 -10.84 -0.39
CA GLU A 111 6.77 -10.76 -1.59
C GLU A 111 7.17 -9.32 -1.94
N ALA A 112 6.46 -8.32 -1.38
CA ALA A 112 6.71 -6.92 -1.67
C ALA A 112 7.93 -6.33 -0.94
N VAL A 113 8.56 -7.05 -0.01
CA VAL A 113 9.71 -6.57 0.78
C VAL A 113 10.81 -5.91 -0.07
N PRO A 114 11.37 -6.52 -1.15
CA PRO A 114 12.40 -5.88 -1.95
C PRO A 114 11.91 -4.58 -2.63
N HIS A 115 10.67 -4.57 -3.12
CA HIS A 115 10.08 -3.43 -3.81
C HIS A 115 9.83 -2.26 -2.86
N LEU A 116 9.25 -2.55 -1.69
CA LEU A 116 8.99 -1.56 -0.65
C LEU A 116 10.28 -1.03 -0.03
N THR A 117 11.31 -1.88 0.10
CA THR A 117 12.64 -1.45 0.55
C THR A 117 13.22 -0.42 -0.43
N TYR A 118 13.12 -0.67 -1.74
CA TYR A 118 13.55 0.28 -2.76
C TYR A 118 12.79 1.60 -2.65
N VAL A 119 11.45 1.57 -2.63
CA VAL A 119 10.60 2.78 -2.56
C VAL A 119 10.93 3.62 -1.31
N VAL A 120 11.04 2.99 -0.15
CA VAL A 120 11.37 3.68 1.11
C VAL A 120 12.78 4.30 1.06
N GLN A 121 13.77 3.58 0.52
CA GLN A 121 15.13 4.11 0.37
C GLN A 121 15.18 5.31 -0.57
N GLN A 122 14.47 5.26 -1.70
CA GLN A 122 14.41 6.39 -2.63
C GLN A 122 13.80 7.63 -1.98
N LYS A 123 12.70 7.48 -1.22
CA LYS A 123 12.10 8.60 -0.48
C LYS A 123 13.06 9.22 0.53
N ILE A 124 13.81 8.42 1.27
CA ILE A 124 14.83 8.92 2.22
C ILE A 124 15.95 9.68 1.50
N GLN A 125 16.40 9.19 0.34
CA GLN A 125 17.49 9.81 -0.41
C GLN A 125 17.09 11.14 -1.07
N HIS A 126 15.85 11.26 -1.53
CA HIS A 126 15.40 12.39 -2.35
C HIS A 126 14.54 13.42 -1.60
N ALA A 127 14.11 13.13 -0.36
CA ALA A 127 13.35 14.07 0.46
C ALA A 127 13.87 14.12 1.92
N PRO A 128 15.09 14.63 2.16
CA PRO A 128 15.69 14.68 3.50
C PRO A 128 14.97 15.64 4.45
N ASP A 129 14.26 16.65 3.93
CA ASP A 129 13.70 17.77 4.72
C ASP A 129 12.28 17.52 5.29
N HIS A 130 11.81 16.26 5.31
CA HIS A 130 10.58 15.83 6.02
C HIS A 130 9.27 16.56 5.67
N ALA A 131 9.22 17.42 4.65
CA ALA A 131 8.09 18.32 4.39
C ALA A 131 6.77 17.64 3.96
N ALA A 132 6.79 16.35 3.65
CA ALA A 132 5.60 15.50 3.55
C ALA A 132 6.07 14.04 3.69
N VAL A 133 5.97 13.48 4.89
CA VAL A 133 6.34 12.07 5.10
C VAL A 133 5.17 11.20 4.67
N ASP A 134 5.21 10.69 3.45
CA ASP A 134 4.31 9.60 3.05
C ASP A 134 4.68 8.33 3.81
N VAL A 135 3.87 8.02 4.84
CA VAL A 135 4.05 6.87 5.72
C VAL A 135 3.47 5.57 5.16
N ILE A 136 2.70 5.61 4.08
CA ILE A 136 2.01 4.41 3.56
C ILE A 136 3.02 3.34 3.11
N PRO A 137 4.10 3.65 2.36
CA PRO A 137 5.12 2.65 2.05
C PRO A 137 5.81 2.08 3.29
N LEU A 138 5.93 2.85 4.38
CA LEU A 138 6.49 2.36 5.63
C LEU A 138 5.55 1.38 6.32
N TYR A 139 4.24 1.65 6.33
CA TYR A 139 3.23 0.70 6.79
C TYR A 139 3.28 -0.60 6.02
N TYR A 140 3.28 -0.52 4.68
CA TYR A 140 3.35 -1.69 3.82
C TYR A 140 4.64 -2.47 4.06
N LEU A 141 5.79 -1.80 4.17
CA LEU A 141 7.07 -2.47 4.42
C LEU A 141 7.07 -3.19 5.76
N GLY A 142 6.57 -2.53 6.81
CA GLY A 142 6.44 -3.12 8.13
C GLY A 142 5.59 -4.39 8.13
N VAL A 143 4.43 -4.35 7.47
CA VAL A 143 3.56 -5.53 7.34
C VAL A 143 4.18 -6.61 6.47
N ALA A 144 4.80 -6.25 5.35
CA ALA A 144 5.50 -7.19 4.46
C ALA A 144 6.61 -7.95 5.21
N LEU A 145 7.40 -7.24 6.04
CA LEU A 145 8.42 -7.84 6.90
C LEU A 145 7.80 -8.80 7.93
N ALA A 146 6.69 -8.39 8.56
CA ALA A 146 5.98 -9.20 9.54
C ALA A 146 5.50 -10.53 8.92
N ARG A 147 4.96 -10.46 7.71
CA ARG A 147 4.47 -11.62 6.95
C ARG A 147 5.59 -12.50 6.40
N ASN A 148 6.79 -11.93 6.23
CA ASN A 148 8.01 -12.67 5.89
C ASN A 148 8.76 -13.23 7.13
N GLY A 149 8.20 -13.07 8.33
CA GLY A 149 8.78 -13.58 9.58
C GLY A 149 9.91 -12.73 10.18
N ASP A 150 10.18 -11.55 9.65
CA ASP A 150 11.18 -10.61 10.17
C ASP A 150 10.55 -9.66 11.19
N ASP A 151 10.09 -10.24 12.31
CA ASP A 151 9.28 -9.55 13.32
C ASP A 151 9.98 -8.31 13.89
N GLN A 152 11.29 -8.39 14.14
CA GLN A 152 12.04 -7.30 14.77
C GLN A 152 12.11 -6.09 13.84
N ARG A 153 12.48 -6.28 12.57
CA ARG A 153 12.49 -5.19 11.58
C ARG A 153 11.08 -4.69 11.30
N ALA A 154 10.08 -5.57 11.32
CA ALA A 154 8.68 -5.17 11.18
C ALA A 154 8.25 -4.21 12.31
N ILE A 155 8.51 -4.57 13.57
CA ILE A 155 8.21 -3.70 14.74
C ILE A 155 8.91 -2.35 14.59
N GLU A 156 10.20 -2.34 14.27
CA GLU A 156 10.97 -1.10 14.10
C GLU A 156 10.37 -0.20 13.01
N ARG A 157 10.01 -0.78 11.86
CA ARG A 157 9.45 -0.03 10.73
C ARG A 157 8.05 0.48 10.99
N LEU A 158 7.19 -0.33 11.59
CA LEU A 158 5.82 0.10 11.94
C LEU A 158 5.86 1.20 13.00
N ARG A 159 6.72 1.12 14.00
CA ARG A 159 6.89 2.19 15.00
C ARG A 159 7.37 3.50 14.37
N ASP A 160 8.42 3.43 13.56
CA ASP A 160 8.95 4.58 12.82
C ASP A 160 7.86 5.26 11.97
N ALA A 161 7.04 4.46 11.27
CA ALA A 161 5.89 4.97 10.52
C ALA A 161 4.85 5.67 11.41
N MET A 162 4.53 5.10 12.59
CA MET A 162 3.59 5.70 13.54
C MET A 162 4.11 7.00 14.14
N ASP A 163 5.41 7.09 14.43
CA ASP A 163 6.03 8.31 14.93
C ASP A 163 6.03 9.41 13.86
N LYS A 164 6.29 9.04 12.59
CA LYS A 164 6.21 9.95 11.44
C LYS A 164 4.79 10.42 11.13
N GLN A 165 3.78 9.58 11.33
CA GLN A 165 2.37 9.95 11.13
C GLN A 165 1.90 11.07 12.07
N ARG A 166 2.60 11.27 13.21
CA ARG A 166 2.30 12.34 14.17
C ARG A 166 2.90 13.70 13.78
N LEU A 167 3.67 13.76 12.69
CA LEU A 167 4.21 15.02 12.19
C LEU A 167 3.07 15.86 11.57
N PRO A 168 3.11 17.20 11.70
CA PRO A 168 2.04 18.08 11.24
C PRO A 168 1.66 17.92 9.76
N ASP A 169 2.63 17.60 8.90
CA ASP A 169 2.48 17.51 7.46
C ASP A 169 2.29 16.07 6.96
N ALA A 170 2.09 15.10 7.86
CA ALA A 170 1.84 13.72 7.48
C ALA A 170 0.38 13.55 7.01
N GLU A 171 0.20 13.03 5.80
CA GLU A 171 -1.14 12.66 5.33
C GLU A 171 -1.76 11.59 6.21
N PHE A 172 -3.04 11.74 6.55
CA PHE A 172 -3.74 10.82 7.44
C PHE A 172 -4.56 9.79 6.64
N HIS A 173 -4.15 8.53 6.71
CA HIS A 173 -4.77 7.40 5.99
C HIS A 173 -5.32 6.36 6.98
N PRO A 174 -6.56 6.53 7.49
CA PRO A 174 -7.03 5.78 8.66
C PRO A 174 -7.05 4.27 8.48
N LEU A 175 -7.48 3.76 7.31
CA LEU A 175 -7.50 2.33 7.06
C LEU A 175 -6.08 1.72 7.03
N ASN A 176 -5.11 2.42 6.43
CA ASN A 176 -3.72 1.95 6.40
C ASN A 176 -3.06 2.02 7.79
N MET A 177 -3.36 3.07 8.55
CA MET A 177 -2.91 3.22 9.93
C MET A 177 -3.47 2.11 10.81
N MET A 178 -4.79 1.88 10.80
CA MET A 178 -5.42 0.83 11.62
C MET A 178 -4.89 -0.56 11.26
N TRP A 179 -4.73 -0.85 9.96
CA TRP A 179 -4.12 -2.09 9.49
C TRP A 179 -2.69 -2.27 10.02
N ALA A 180 -1.86 -1.24 9.90
CA ALA A 180 -0.51 -1.25 10.45
C ALA A 180 -0.47 -1.40 11.98
N GLN A 181 -1.41 -0.76 12.70
CA GLN A 181 -1.52 -0.89 14.16
C GLN A 181 -1.99 -2.30 14.59
N ALA A 182 -2.92 -2.91 13.86
CA ALA A 182 -3.34 -4.29 14.11
C ALA A 182 -2.14 -5.26 13.96
N HIS A 183 -1.34 -5.10 12.92
CA HIS A 183 -0.12 -5.88 12.74
C HIS A 183 0.93 -5.62 13.83
N LEU A 184 1.10 -4.36 14.26
CA LEU A 184 2.02 -4.02 15.34
C LEU A 184 1.57 -4.62 16.68
N ALA A 185 0.27 -4.59 16.98
CA ALA A 185 -0.30 -5.23 18.16
C ALA A 185 -0.07 -6.74 18.16
N TRP A 186 -0.34 -7.39 17.03
CA TRP A 186 -0.09 -8.81 16.84
C TRP A 186 1.39 -9.18 17.07
N LEU A 187 2.32 -8.41 16.48
CA LEU A 187 3.77 -8.59 16.70
C LEU A 187 4.17 -8.40 18.16
N TYR A 188 3.61 -7.40 18.85
CA TYR A 188 3.86 -7.21 20.28
C TYR A 188 3.35 -8.37 21.11
N ARG A 189 2.16 -8.93 20.82
CA ARG A 189 1.67 -10.14 21.50
C ARG A 189 2.58 -11.33 21.25
N LYS A 190 2.98 -11.55 20.00
CA LYS A 190 3.93 -12.60 19.61
C LYS A 190 5.25 -12.50 20.38
N ALA A 191 5.72 -11.28 20.64
CA ALA A 191 6.90 -10.99 21.43
C ALA A 191 6.68 -10.96 22.97
N GLY A 192 5.48 -11.28 23.47
CA GLY A 192 5.13 -11.22 24.89
C GLY A 192 5.00 -9.81 25.48
N ARG A 193 4.98 -8.76 24.63
CA ARG A 193 4.86 -7.35 25.01
C ARG A 193 3.40 -6.92 25.11
N ILE A 194 2.66 -7.55 26.03
CA ILE A 194 1.19 -7.43 26.11
C ILE A 194 0.72 -5.99 26.30
N THR A 195 1.34 -5.22 27.20
CA THR A 195 0.97 -3.82 27.45
C THR A 195 1.13 -2.93 26.20
N ASP A 196 2.16 -3.17 25.40
CA ASP A 196 2.37 -2.43 24.15
C ASP A 196 1.31 -2.80 23.10
N ALA A 197 0.92 -4.08 23.04
CA ALA A 197 -0.15 -4.54 22.17
C ALA A 197 -1.49 -3.89 22.52
N GLU A 198 -1.88 -3.94 23.80
CA GLU A 198 -3.12 -3.35 24.30
C GLU A 198 -3.18 -1.83 24.03
N SER A 199 -2.04 -1.14 24.11
CA SER A 199 -1.95 0.28 23.75
C SER A 199 -2.31 0.54 22.28
N GLN A 200 -1.81 -0.28 21.35
CA GLN A 200 -2.15 -0.17 19.93
C GLN A 200 -3.62 -0.54 19.68
N GLU A 201 -4.11 -1.62 20.28
CA GLU A 201 -5.51 -2.07 20.14
C GLU A 201 -6.49 -1.02 20.64
N ASN A 202 -6.23 -0.45 21.83
CA ASN A 202 -7.05 0.61 22.39
C ASN A 202 -7.06 1.88 21.53
N SER A 203 -5.92 2.21 20.91
CA SER A 203 -5.85 3.32 19.95
C SER A 203 -6.79 3.09 18.76
N VAL A 204 -6.78 1.88 18.19
CA VAL A 204 -7.66 1.52 17.06
C VAL A 204 -9.12 1.49 17.49
N CYS A 205 -9.45 0.83 18.61
CA CYS A 205 -10.82 0.79 19.15
C CYS A 205 -11.37 2.20 19.39
N ARG A 206 -10.59 3.08 20.03
CA ARG A 206 -10.98 4.47 20.24
C ARG A 206 -11.22 5.18 18.91
N TRP A 207 -10.34 4.97 17.93
CA TRP A 207 -10.52 5.57 16.62
C TRP A 207 -11.85 5.16 15.99
N ILE A 208 -12.16 3.86 15.95
CA ILE A 208 -13.42 3.33 15.41
C ILE A 208 -14.64 3.96 16.11
N LEU A 209 -14.60 4.05 17.44
CA LEU A 209 -15.75 4.48 18.24
C LEU A 209 -16.00 6.00 18.24
N THR A 210 -14.98 6.82 17.96
CA THR A 210 -15.09 8.28 18.08
C THR A 210 -15.10 9.03 16.75
N HIS A 211 -14.85 8.37 15.62
CA HIS A 211 -14.74 9.06 14.34
C HIS A 211 -16.07 9.01 13.55
N PRO A 212 -16.49 10.15 12.95
CA PRO A 212 -17.80 10.29 12.31
C PRO A 212 -17.91 9.59 10.94
N TYR A 213 -16.80 9.03 10.44
CA TYR A 213 -16.78 8.31 9.17
C TYR A 213 -17.25 6.88 9.40
N ALA A 214 -18.52 6.62 9.10
CA ALA A 214 -19.03 5.26 9.05
C ALA A 214 -18.39 4.54 7.84
N PHE A 215 -17.27 3.86 8.07
CA PHE A 215 -16.78 2.88 7.12
C PHE A 215 -17.76 1.70 7.09
N PRO A 216 -17.97 1.06 5.93
CA PRO A 216 -18.64 -0.23 5.89
C PRO A 216 -17.93 -1.22 6.82
N ARG A 217 -18.71 -2.08 7.47
CA ARG A 217 -18.21 -3.15 8.34
C ARG A 217 -17.17 -4.02 7.63
N SER A 218 -17.44 -4.44 6.41
CA SER A 218 -16.56 -5.18 5.50
C SER A 218 -15.24 -4.44 5.28
N THR A 219 -15.28 -3.12 5.04
CA THR A 219 -14.07 -2.30 4.90
C THR A 219 -13.23 -2.30 6.17
N LEU A 220 -13.85 -2.11 7.35
CA LEU A 220 -13.13 -2.17 8.63
C LEU A 220 -12.53 -3.55 8.89
N LEU A 221 -13.31 -4.61 8.71
CA LEU A 221 -12.84 -5.99 8.92
C LEU A 221 -11.70 -6.33 7.95
N SER A 222 -11.82 -5.99 6.67
CA SER A 222 -10.75 -6.22 5.69
C SER A 222 -9.43 -5.52 6.03
N GLY A 223 -9.49 -4.41 6.78
CA GLY A 223 -8.31 -3.71 7.27
C GLY A 223 -7.77 -4.22 8.62
N LEU A 224 -8.54 -5.01 9.37
CA LEU A 224 -8.18 -5.42 10.74
C LEU A 224 -7.89 -6.91 10.88
N THR A 225 -8.46 -7.74 10.01
CA THR A 225 -8.40 -9.20 10.09
C THR A 225 -7.74 -9.80 8.85
N ASP A 226 -7.11 -10.96 9.02
CA ASP A 226 -6.53 -11.76 7.95
C ASP A 226 -6.85 -13.24 8.24
N GLU A 227 -7.45 -13.95 7.27
CA GLU A 227 -7.80 -15.36 7.44
C GLU A 227 -6.56 -16.25 7.65
N GLU A 228 -5.41 -15.84 7.13
CA GLU A 228 -4.14 -16.57 7.31
C GLU A 228 -3.48 -16.28 8.66
N VAL A 229 -3.95 -15.26 9.40
CA VAL A 229 -3.50 -14.93 10.76
C VAL A 229 -4.72 -14.65 11.63
N PRO A 230 -5.42 -15.69 12.13
CA PRO A 230 -6.65 -15.54 12.89
C PRO A 230 -6.52 -14.65 14.14
N GLU A 231 -5.32 -14.54 14.72
CA GLU A 231 -5.05 -13.70 15.88
C GLU A 231 -4.92 -12.20 15.52
N LEU A 232 -4.74 -11.86 14.24
CA LEU A 232 -4.61 -10.49 13.78
C LEU A 232 -5.93 -9.74 13.99
N GLY A 233 -5.86 -8.67 14.77
CA GLY A 233 -7.01 -7.80 15.04
C GLY A 233 -8.12 -8.41 15.87
N ALA A 234 -8.01 -9.68 16.30
CA ALA A 234 -9.03 -10.36 17.10
C ALA A 234 -9.41 -9.55 18.35
N HIS A 235 -8.42 -9.07 19.11
CA HIS A 235 -8.65 -8.24 20.30
C HIS A 235 -9.29 -6.86 20.03
N ILE A 236 -9.22 -6.37 18.79
CA ILE A 236 -9.86 -5.12 18.36
C ILE A 236 -11.31 -5.41 18.00
N VAL A 237 -11.56 -6.42 17.16
CA VAL A 237 -12.89 -6.78 16.67
C VAL A 237 -13.77 -7.34 17.79
N ASP A 238 -13.19 -8.14 18.69
CA ASP A 238 -13.88 -8.75 19.83
C ASP A 238 -14.05 -7.78 21.01
N ASN A 239 -13.53 -6.55 20.91
CA ASN A 239 -13.79 -5.53 21.92
C ASN A 239 -15.31 -5.29 22.01
N PRO A 240 -15.95 -5.42 23.19
CA PRO A 240 -17.41 -5.37 23.30
C PRO A 240 -18.06 -4.12 22.70
N GLN A 241 -17.37 -2.97 22.77
CA GLN A 241 -17.88 -1.73 22.21
C GLN A 241 -17.75 -1.70 20.68
N VAL A 242 -16.61 -2.19 20.15
CA VAL A 242 -16.39 -2.29 18.70
C VAL A 242 -17.29 -3.35 18.09
N ALA A 243 -17.43 -4.53 18.69
CA ALA A 243 -18.34 -5.58 18.24
C ALA A 243 -19.78 -5.04 18.12
N ARG A 244 -20.28 -4.38 19.17
CA ARG A 244 -21.60 -3.75 19.16
C ARG A 244 -21.72 -2.65 18.10
N PHE A 245 -20.67 -1.85 17.92
CA PHE A 245 -20.64 -0.82 16.87
C PHE A 245 -20.75 -1.45 15.47
N LEU A 246 -20.01 -2.53 15.21
CA LEU A 246 -20.02 -3.25 13.94
C LEU A 246 -21.36 -3.95 13.68
N GLU A 247 -21.98 -4.56 14.70
CA GLU A 247 -23.31 -5.17 14.60
C GLU A 247 -24.40 -4.14 14.26
N ASN A 248 -24.28 -2.93 14.80
CA ASN A 248 -25.19 -1.82 14.56
C ASN A 248 -24.91 -1.07 13.25
N THR A 249 -23.90 -1.47 12.49
CA THR A 249 -23.55 -0.85 11.20
C THR A 249 -24.18 -1.64 10.06
N LEU A 250 -25.18 -1.06 9.43
CA LEU A 250 -25.80 -1.60 8.22
C LEU A 250 -25.02 -1.14 7.00
N GLU A 251 -24.53 -2.09 6.22
CA GLU A 251 -23.92 -1.80 4.93
C GLU A 251 -24.98 -1.62 3.84
N LEU A 252 -24.83 -0.57 3.09
CA LEU A 252 -25.60 -0.29 1.88
C LEU A 252 -24.71 -0.59 0.65
N GLY A 253 -25.35 -0.87 -0.48
CA GLY A 253 -24.63 -1.01 -1.75
C GLY A 253 -23.82 0.25 -2.09
N GLY A 254 -22.67 0.08 -2.74
CA GLY A 254 -21.80 1.19 -3.16
C GLY A 254 -20.85 1.74 -2.08
N GLY A 255 -20.53 0.95 -1.05
CA GLY A 255 -19.56 1.34 -0.02
C GLY A 255 -20.07 2.35 1.00
N MET A 256 -21.40 2.51 1.10
CA MET A 256 -22.03 3.34 2.13
C MET A 256 -22.44 2.49 3.33
N SER A 257 -22.53 3.11 4.50
CA SER A 257 -23.11 2.46 5.68
C SER A 257 -23.94 3.42 6.52
N ILE A 258 -24.90 2.87 7.26
CA ILE A 258 -25.72 3.57 8.25
C ILE A 258 -25.42 2.94 9.60
N HIS A 259 -25.14 3.79 10.58
CA HIS A 259 -24.95 3.38 11.97
C HIS A 259 -26.23 3.63 12.78
N PHE A 260 -26.73 2.59 13.45
CA PHE A 260 -27.86 2.70 14.38
C PHE A 260 -27.33 2.81 15.82
N GLY A 261 -27.44 4.00 16.40
CA GLY A 261 -27.03 4.27 17.79
C GLY A 261 -27.87 3.51 18.82
#